data_AF-A0A1C5SEW3-F1
#
_entry.id   AF-A0A1C5SEW3-F1
#
_cell.length_a   1.000
_cell.length_b   1.000
_cell.length_c   1.000
_cell.angle_alpha   90.00
_cell.angle_beta   90.00
_cell.angle_gamma   90.00
#
_symmetry.space_group_name_H-M   'P 1'
#
loop_
_entity.id
_entity.type
_entity.pdbx_description
1 polymer ?
#
loop_
_entity_poly.entity_id
_entity_poly.type
_entity_poly.pdbx_seq_one_letter_code
_entity_poly.pdbx_strand_id
1 'polypeptide(L)'
;MIINGLAEALLTTPEWLTGLSEDKEYDSRTLCARDMEEHIKKYLDTVSSVVKREPHQQLLTTFLGKMIDLYTVMTYHFADAMAEGDRIAEDEGLKQSLRRYAIESGAIMERVYRKEMELPIEDMKQFLDGILHIYDEGRTAVKMGDLFGIVTAAEERVAEKEKFRGSLTSENDD
;
A
#
# COMPACT_ATOMS: atom_id res chain seq x y z
N MET A 1 19.88 -22.00 -23.18
CA MET A 1 19.87 -21.26 -21.90
C MET A 1 19.12 -19.91 -22.03
N ILE A 2 17.97 -19.91 -22.72
CA ILE A 2 17.03 -18.78 -22.78
C ILE A 2 15.80 -19.10 -21.93
N ILE A 3 15.37 -20.36 -21.98
CA ILE A 3 14.18 -20.85 -21.28
C ILE A 3 14.27 -20.74 -19.76
N ASN A 4 15.45 -20.93 -19.16
CA ASN A 4 15.63 -20.76 -17.72
C ASN A 4 15.48 -19.29 -17.30
N GLY A 5 16.05 -18.35 -18.08
CA GLY A 5 15.89 -16.93 -17.81
C GLY A 5 14.46 -16.44 -18.05
N LEU A 6 13.77 -17.00 -19.05
CA LEU A 6 12.36 -16.72 -19.31
C LEU A 6 11.46 -17.28 -18.18
N ALA A 7 11.78 -18.48 -17.69
CA ALA A 7 11.09 -19.11 -16.58
C ALA A 7 11.21 -18.27 -15.31
N GLU A 8 12.42 -17.81 -14.98
CA GLU A 8 12.67 -16.93 -13.85
C GLU A 8 11.93 -15.59 -13.98
N ALA A 9 11.97 -14.95 -15.15
CA ALA A 9 11.26 -13.68 -15.39
C ALA A 9 9.73 -13.81 -15.29
N LEU A 10 9.18 -14.97 -15.65
CA LEU A 10 7.75 -15.27 -15.60
C LEU A 10 7.32 -15.99 -14.32
N LEU A 11 8.25 -16.18 -13.37
CA LEU A 11 8.02 -16.88 -12.11
C LEU A 11 7.45 -18.29 -12.28
N THR A 12 7.95 -18.99 -13.27
CA THR A 12 7.53 -20.34 -13.63
C THR A 12 8.76 -21.25 -13.76
N THR A 13 8.56 -22.51 -14.17
CA THR A 13 9.65 -23.46 -14.40
C THR A 13 9.88 -23.69 -15.89
N PRO A 14 11.11 -24.03 -16.31
CA PRO A 14 11.38 -24.45 -17.69
C PRO A 14 10.50 -25.62 -18.13
N GLU A 15 10.22 -26.55 -17.22
CA GLU A 15 9.36 -27.71 -17.43
C GLU A 15 7.91 -27.28 -17.68
N TRP A 16 7.41 -26.26 -16.98
CA TRP A 16 6.10 -25.69 -17.25
C TRP A 16 6.03 -24.97 -18.61
N LEU A 17 7.05 -24.15 -18.93
CA LEU A 17 7.15 -23.47 -20.24
C LEU A 17 7.29 -24.43 -21.42
N THR A 18 7.77 -25.64 -21.19
CA THR A 18 7.91 -26.68 -22.20
C THR A 18 6.75 -27.68 -22.21
N GLY A 19 5.77 -27.54 -21.32
CA GLY A 19 4.65 -28.49 -21.19
C GLY A 19 5.07 -29.87 -20.67
N LEU A 20 6.21 -29.95 -19.99
CA LEU A 20 6.76 -31.15 -19.35
C LEU A 20 6.40 -31.27 -17.86
N SER A 21 5.72 -30.27 -17.28
CA SER A 21 5.19 -30.34 -15.92
C SER A 21 3.75 -30.88 -15.90
N GLU A 22 3.47 -31.79 -14.96
CA GLU A 22 2.10 -32.27 -14.67
C GLU A 22 1.35 -31.34 -13.69
N ASP A 23 2.03 -30.34 -13.11
CA ASP A 23 1.44 -29.40 -12.17
C ASP A 23 0.43 -28.50 -12.91
N LYS A 24 -0.84 -28.60 -12.50
CA LYS A 24 -1.96 -27.85 -13.10
C LYS A 24 -2.07 -26.41 -12.62
N GLU A 25 -1.42 -26.08 -11.51
CA GLU A 25 -1.48 -24.75 -10.91
C GLU A 25 -0.10 -24.09 -10.93
N TYR A 26 -0.04 -22.99 -11.69
CA TYR A 26 0.93 -21.92 -11.45
C TYR A 26 0.89 -21.56 -9.97
N ASP A 27 2.05 -21.41 -9.30
CA ASP A 27 2.09 -20.89 -7.92
C ASP A 27 1.35 -19.54 -7.91
N SER A 28 0.12 -19.54 -7.42
CA SER A 28 -0.76 -18.37 -7.47
C SER A 28 -0.23 -17.24 -6.58
N ARG A 29 0.75 -17.52 -5.72
CA ARG A 29 1.47 -16.50 -4.96
C ARG A 29 2.41 -15.72 -5.88
N THR A 30 2.12 -14.43 -5.97
CA THR A 30 3.03 -13.46 -6.57
C THR A 30 4.35 -13.41 -5.79
N LEU A 31 5.44 -12.99 -6.44
CA LEU A 31 6.70 -12.71 -5.75
C LEU A 31 6.50 -11.83 -4.52
N CYS A 32 5.72 -10.76 -4.66
CA CYS A 32 5.44 -9.82 -3.58
C CYS A 32 4.80 -10.51 -2.37
N ALA A 33 3.91 -11.47 -2.58
CA ALA A 33 3.27 -12.22 -1.50
C ALA A 33 4.28 -13.09 -0.74
N ARG A 34 5.16 -13.79 -1.46
CA ARG A 34 6.20 -14.63 -0.86
C ARG A 34 7.20 -13.81 -0.06
N ASP A 35 7.66 -12.69 -0.62
CA ASP A 35 8.59 -11.78 0.06
C ASP A 35 7.96 -11.23 1.35
N MET A 36 6.70 -10.77 1.28
CA MET A 36 6.00 -10.25 2.44
C MET A 36 5.83 -11.30 3.55
N GLU A 37 5.51 -12.54 3.18
CA GLU A 37 5.39 -13.64 4.15
C GLU A 37 6.71 -13.96 4.83
N GLU A 38 7.81 -13.96 4.10
CA GLU A 38 9.14 -14.14 4.68
C GLU A 38 9.49 -13.01 5.66
N HIS A 39 9.18 -11.76 5.30
CA HIS A 39 9.34 -10.60 6.18
C HIS A 39 8.52 -10.73 7.48
N ILE A 40 7.24 -11.08 7.37
CA ILE A 40 6.35 -11.26 8.53
C ILE A 40 6.84 -12.41 9.41
N LYS A 41 7.26 -13.53 8.80
CA LYS A 41 7.80 -14.68 9.54
C LYS A 41 9.03 -14.29 10.35
N LYS A 42 10.00 -13.63 9.72
CA LYS A 42 11.22 -13.15 10.39
C LYS A 42 10.91 -12.20 11.56
N TYR A 43 9.93 -11.33 11.38
CA TYR A 43 9.45 -10.46 12.45
C TYR A 43 8.88 -11.26 13.63
N LEU A 44 7.98 -12.21 13.37
CA LEU A 44 7.36 -13.03 14.42
C LEU A 44 8.41 -13.87 15.17
N ASP A 45 9.37 -14.45 14.47
CA ASP A 45 10.50 -15.19 15.06
C ASP A 45 11.32 -14.28 16.00
N THR A 46 11.57 -13.04 15.59
CA THR A 46 12.31 -12.06 16.40
C THR A 46 11.52 -11.64 17.64
N VAL A 47 10.24 -11.31 17.49
CA VAL A 47 9.37 -10.94 18.62
C VAL A 47 9.28 -12.09 19.63
N SER A 48 9.07 -13.31 19.15
CA SER A 48 8.92 -14.49 20.00
C SER A 48 10.20 -14.82 20.77
N SER A 49 11.37 -14.57 20.18
CA SER A 49 12.67 -14.88 20.80
C SER A 49 13.21 -13.78 21.71
N VAL A 50 12.95 -12.50 21.42
CA VAL A 50 13.53 -11.36 22.14
C VAL A 50 12.60 -10.80 23.22
N VAL A 51 11.30 -10.76 22.95
CA VAL A 51 10.33 -10.04 23.80
C VAL A 51 9.75 -11.00 24.82
N LYS A 52 9.98 -10.71 26.11
CA LYS A 52 9.44 -11.50 27.20
C LYS A 52 8.00 -11.09 27.51
N ARG A 53 7.19 -12.08 27.87
CA ARG A 53 5.76 -11.99 28.20
C ARG A 53 4.87 -11.80 26.97
N GLU A 54 3.84 -12.63 26.91
CA GLU A 54 2.85 -12.66 25.83
C GLU A 54 2.15 -11.30 25.60
N PRO A 55 1.78 -10.50 26.63
CA PRO A 55 1.16 -9.19 26.38
C PRO A 55 2.02 -8.21 25.59
N HIS A 56 3.34 -8.23 25.78
CA HIS A 56 4.24 -7.34 25.04
C HIS A 56 4.44 -7.82 23.60
N GLN A 57 4.45 -9.13 23.38
CA GLN A 57 4.48 -9.70 22.03
C GLN A 57 3.20 -9.32 21.28
N GLN A 58 2.04 -9.48 21.92
CA GLN A 58 0.75 -9.10 21.36
C GLN A 58 0.68 -7.60 21.03
N LEU A 59 1.25 -6.75 21.88
CA LEU A 59 1.33 -5.31 21.64
C LEU A 59 2.08 -5.00 20.34
N LEU A 60 3.27 -5.58 20.18
CA LEU A 60 4.10 -5.34 19.00
C LEU A 60 3.48 -5.94 17.74
N THR A 61 2.92 -7.14 17.81
CA THR A 61 2.21 -7.72 16.65
C THR A 61 0.99 -6.89 16.26
N THR A 62 0.28 -6.29 17.23
CA THR A 62 -0.82 -5.35 16.97
C THR A 62 -0.34 -4.10 16.25
N PHE A 63 0.78 -3.49 16.69
CA PHE A 63 1.34 -2.33 15.98
C PHE A 63 1.75 -2.67 14.55
N LEU A 64 2.38 -3.83 14.32
CA LEU A 64 2.73 -4.25 12.97
C LEU A 64 1.47 -4.38 12.11
N GLY A 65 0.42 -5.04 12.61
CA GLY A 65 -0.86 -5.13 11.91
C GLY A 65 -1.39 -3.75 11.53
N LYS A 66 -1.37 -2.81 12.47
CA LYS A 66 -1.85 -1.44 12.23
C LYS A 66 -0.99 -0.62 11.26
N MET A 67 0.33 -0.84 11.23
CA MET A 67 1.19 -0.27 10.18
C MET A 67 0.88 -0.86 8.80
N ILE A 68 0.57 -2.17 8.72
CA ILE A 68 0.17 -2.82 7.47
C ILE A 68 -1.19 -2.27 7.00
N ASP A 69 -2.16 -2.09 7.91
CA ASP A 69 -3.46 -1.48 7.60
C ASP A 69 -3.28 -0.06 7.01
N LEU A 70 -2.46 0.79 7.63
CA LEU A 70 -2.14 2.13 7.10
C LEU A 70 -1.39 2.08 5.76
N TYR A 71 -0.48 1.12 5.59
CA TYR A 71 0.21 0.94 4.31
C TYR A 71 -0.77 0.50 3.21
N THR A 72 -1.79 -0.29 3.58
CA THR A 72 -2.87 -0.68 2.68
C THR A 72 -3.67 0.53 2.20
N VAL A 73 -4.03 1.45 3.11
CA VAL A 73 -4.63 2.75 2.76
C VAL A 73 -3.73 3.52 1.80
N MET A 74 -2.43 3.59 2.09
CA MET A 74 -1.47 4.29 1.24
C MET A 74 -1.40 3.69 -0.17
N THR A 75 -1.50 2.36 -0.33
CA THR A 75 -1.55 1.72 -1.65
C THR A 75 -2.80 2.11 -2.45
N TYR A 76 -3.95 2.33 -1.82
CA TYR A 76 -5.14 2.85 -2.52
C TYR A 76 -4.88 4.26 -3.08
N HIS A 77 -4.38 5.16 -2.25
CA HIS A 77 -4.05 6.53 -2.67
C HIS A 77 -2.96 6.57 -3.75
N PHE A 78 -1.96 5.70 -3.64
CA PHE A 78 -0.94 5.55 -4.66
C PHE A 78 -1.53 5.10 -6.00
N ALA A 79 -2.41 4.09 -5.98
CA ALA A 79 -3.09 3.62 -7.19
C ALA A 79 -3.91 4.73 -7.85
N ASP A 80 -4.65 5.52 -7.07
CA ASP A 80 -5.42 6.66 -7.59
C ASP A 80 -4.52 7.74 -8.21
N ALA A 81 -3.39 8.05 -7.57
CA ALA A 81 -2.41 9.00 -8.11
C ALA A 81 -1.81 8.52 -9.44
N MET A 82 -1.51 7.22 -9.54
CA MET A 82 -1.00 6.62 -10.77
C MET A 82 -2.06 6.63 -11.89
N ALA A 83 -3.30 6.26 -11.57
CA ALA A 83 -4.40 6.28 -12.53
C ALA A 83 -4.67 7.69 -13.06
N GLU A 84 -4.67 8.70 -12.20
CA GLU A 84 -4.76 10.10 -12.64
C GLU A 84 -3.57 10.50 -13.50
N GLY A 85 -2.39 9.97 -13.18
CA GLY A 85 -1.20 10.20 -13.97
C GLY A 85 -1.29 9.67 -15.39
N ASP A 86 -1.77 8.44 -15.52
CA ASP A 86 -2.00 7.81 -16.82
C ASP A 86 -3.03 8.61 -17.61
N ARG A 87 -4.12 9.08 -16.98
CA ARG A 87 -5.12 9.96 -17.65
C ARG A 87 -4.50 11.24 -18.20
N ILE A 88 -3.67 11.94 -17.41
CA ILE A 88 -2.97 13.15 -17.85
C ILE A 88 -1.98 12.84 -18.97
N ALA A 89 -1.31 11.69 -18.89
CA ALA A 89 -0.39 11.23 -19.90
C ALA A 89 -1.08 10.80 -21.21
N GLU A 90 -2.38 10.54 -21.21
CA GLU A 90 -3.16 10.19 -22.41
C GLU A 90 -3.92 11.38 -23.00
N ASP A 91 -4.21 12.43 -22.22
CA ASP A 91 -4.96 13.61 -22.68
C ASP A 91 -4.13 14.55 -23.57
N GLU A 92 -4.26 14.38 -24.89
CA GLU A 92 -3.60 15.24 -25.90
C GLU A 92 -4.07 16.70 -25.87
N GLY A 93 -5.32 16.96 -25.49
CA GLY A 93 -5.86 18.32 -25.38
C GLY A 93 -5.23 19.08 -24.21
N LEU A 94 -5.13 18.41 -23.06
CA LEU A 94 -4.43 18.92 -21.89
C LEU A 94 -2.95 19.15 -22.21
N LYS A 95 -2.25 18.17 -22.79
CA LYS A 95 -0.85 18.35 -23.22
C LYS A 95 -0.66 19.57 -24.12
N GLN A 96 -1.56 19.78 -25.08
CA GLN A 96 -1.51 20.93 -25.97
C GLN A 96 -1.73 22.25 -25.21
N SER A 97 -2.66 22.27 -24.25
CA SER A 97 -2.91 23.42 -23.37
C SER A 97 -1.70 23.74 -22.49
N LEU A 98 -1.09 22.74 -21.86
CA LEU A 98 0.08 22.92 -21.00
C LEU A 98 1.28 23.48 -21.74
N ARG A 99 1.51 23.03 -22.99
CA ARG A 99 2.53 23.61 -23.87
C ARG A 99 2.30 25.10 -24.14
N ARG A 100 1.05 25.56 -24.27
CA ARG A 100 0.73 26.98 -24.47
C ARG A 100 1.13 27.85 -23.29
N TYR A 101 1.13 27.29 -22.08
CA TYR A 101 1.50 27.99 -20.84
C TYR A 101 2.90 27.66 -20.34
N ALA A 102 3.71 26.92 -21.12
CA ALA A 102 5.04 26.43 -20.72
C ALA A 102 5.04 25.67 -19.38
N ILE A 103 3.95 24.97 -19.07
CA ILE A 103 3.83 24.12 -17.89
C ILE A 103 4.35 22.72 -18.24
N GLU A 104 5.32 22.23 -17.48
CA GLU A 104 5.81 20.85 -17.63
C GLU A 104 4.78 19.87 -17.08
N SER A 105 4.43 18.82 -17.85
CA SER A 105 3.50 17.77 -17.42
C SER A 105 3.97 17.06 -16.14
N GLY A 106 5.30 16.93 -15.95
CA GLY A 106 5.90 16.40 -14.73
C GLY A 106 5.56 17.21 -13.48
N ALA A 107 5.41 18.54 -13.59
CA ALA A 107 5.03 19.39 -12.46
C ALA A 107 3.57 19.17 -12.03
N ILE A 108 2.71 18.73 -12.95
CA ILE A 108 1.31 18.38 -12.63
C ILE A 108 1.26 17.00 -12.00
N MET A 109 2.01 16.04 -12.54
CA MET A 109 2.17 14.71 -11.95
C MET A 109 2.62 14.76 -10.50
N GLU A 110 3.63 15.58 -10.20
CA GLU A 110 4.10 15.77 -8.83
C GLU A 110 3.00 16.35 -7.93
N ARG A 111 2.22 17.31 -8.42
CA ARG A 111 1.12 17.92 -7.66
C ARG A 111 -0.01 16.94 -7.38
N VAL A 112 -0.37 16.12 -8.37
CA VAL A 112 -1.38 15.06 -8.22
C VAL A 112 -0.91 14.05 -7.18
N TYR A 113 0.31 13.55 -7.33
CA TYR A 113 0.89 12.60 -6.39
C TYR A 113 0.94 13.17 -4.97
N ARG A 114 1.46 14.39 -4.81
CA ARG A 114 1.53 15.07 -3.52
C ARG A 114 0.14 15.21 -2.89
N LYS A 115 -0.84 15.65 -3.66
CA LYS A 115 -2.21 15.87 -3.17
C LYS A 115 -2.86 14.56 -2.70
N GLU A 116 -2.72 13.49 -3.47
CA GLU A 116 -3.31 12.18 -3.10
C GLU A 116 -2.57 11.54 -1.91
N MET A 117 -1.26 11.75 -1.78
CA MET A 117 -0.42 11.07 -0.78
C MET A 117 -0.21 11.85 0.52
N GLU A 118 -0.50 13.15 0.55
CA GLU A 118 -0.25 14.01 1.72
C GLU A 118 -0.93 13.49 2.99
N LEU A 119 -2.23 13.19 2.90
CA LEU A 119 -3.00 12.72 4.04
C LEU A 119 -2.57 11.33 4.56
N PRO A 120 -2.45 10.27 3.73
CA PRO A 120 -2.02 8.95 4.23
C PRO A 120 -0.59 8.97 4.79
N ILE A 121 0.30 9.83 4.27
CA ILE A 121 1.64 10.02 4.84
C ILE A 121 1.55 10.68 6.21
N GLU A 122 0.67 11.68 6.37
CA GLU A 122 0.47 12.35 7.65
C GLU A 122 -0.16 11.41 8.70
N ASP A 123 -1.13 10.58 8.33
CA ASP A 123 -1.68 9.54 9.20
C ASP A 123 -0.58 8.58 9.69
N MET A 124 0.29 8.11 8.79
CA MET A 124 1.41 7.25 9.13
C MET A 124 2.39 7.94 10.09
N LYS A 125 2.72 9.21 9.84
CA LYS A 125 3.60 9.98 10.72
C LYS A 125 3.00 10.13 12.12
N GLN A 126 1.73 10.50 12.21
CA GLN A 126 1.03 10.65 13.49
C GLN A 126 0.94 9.32 14.24
N PHE A 127 0.72 8.22 13.53
CA PHE A 127 0.71 6.89 14.14
C PHE A 127 2.09 6.52 14.72
N LEU A 128 3.17 6.72 13.96
CA LEU A 128 4.53 6.43 14.41
C LEU A 128 4.97 7.34 15.58
N ASP A 129 4.61 8.62 15.52
CA ASP A 129 4.83 9.58 16.61
C ASP A 129 4.05 9.16 17.86
N GLY A 130 2.81 8.72 17.69
CA GLY A 130 1.99 8.17 18.76
C GLY A 130 2.65 6.96 19.43
N ILE A 131 3.24 6.03 18.67
CA ILE A 131 4.00 4.89 19.21
C ILE A 131 5.16 5.35 20.09
N LEU A 132 5.88 6.39 19.68
CA LEU A 132 7.01 6.94 20.43
C LEU A 132 6.58 7.45 21.81
N HIS A 133 5.36 7.98 21.92
CA HIS A 133 4.84 8.65 23.13
C HIS A 133 3.97 7.76 24.04
N ILE A 134 3.85 6.45 23.77
CA ILE A 134 2.98 5.52 24.54
C ILE A 134 3.40 5.39 26.01
N TYR A 135 4.70 5.50 26.30
CA TYR A 135 5.25 5.37 27.65
C TYR A 135 5.71 6.70 28.24
N ASP A 136 5.35 7.83 27.63
CA ASP A 136 5.67 9.14 28.20
C ASP A 136 4.85 9.38 29.48
N GLU A 137 5.54 9.53 30.62
CA GLU A 137 4.94 9.87 31.92
C GLU A 137 4.52 11.37 32.04
N GLY A 138 4.46 12.10 30.91
CA GLY A 138 4.30 13.56 30.82
C GLY A 138 3.02 14.05 30.13
N ARG A 139 3.03 15.32 29.66
CA ARG A 139 1.84 16.02 29.07
C ARG A 139 1.41 15.51 27.68
N THR A 140 2.22 14.67 27.04
CA THR A 140 2.05 14.13 25.67
C THR A 140 1.66 12.65 25.64
N ALA A 141 1.24 12.08 26.77
CA ALA A 141 0.82 10.68 26.83
C ALA A 141 -0.30 10.38 25.82
N VAL A 142 -0.02 9.50 24.86
CA VAL A 142 -0.99 9.08 23.83
C VAL A 142 -1.74 7.85 24.30
N LYS A 143 -3.08 7.88 24.19
CA LYS A 143 -3.91 6.70 24.47
C LYS A 143 -3.93 5.77 23.26
N MET A 144 -3.91 4.47 23.51
CA MET A 144 -4.03 3.46 22.45
C MET A 144 -5.29 3.60 21.59
N GLY A 145 -6.41 4.02 22.18
CA GLY A 145 -7.65 4.25 21.43
C GLY A 145 -7.49 5.37 20.40
N ASP A 146 -6.82 6.46 20.78
CA ASP A 146 -6.58 7.59 19.89
C ASP A 146 -5.64 7.19 18.75
N LEU A 147 -4.59 6.41 19.08
CA LEU A 147 -3.64 5.88 18.11
C LEU A 147 -4.31 4.95 17.08
N PHE A 148 -5.14 4.00 17.52
CA PHE A 148 -5.86 3.11 16.61
C PHE A 148 -6.99 3.83 15.86
N GLY A 149 -7.54 4.91 16.42
CA GLY A 149 -8.50 5.76 15.76
C GLY A 149 -7.98 6.41 14.47
N ILE A 150 -6.67 6.69 14.38
CA ILE A 150 -6.03 7.17 13.15
C ILE A 150 -6.22 6.15 12.02
N VAL A 151 -5.96 4.87 12.30
CA VAL A 151 -6.07 3.78 11.32
C VAL A 151 -7.51 3.61 10.87
N THR A 152 -8.45 3.52 11.82
CA THR A 152 -9.87 3.36 11.51
C THR A 152 -10.40 4.52 10.68
N ALA A 153 -10.05 5.76 11.03
CA ALA A 153 -10.47 6.92 10.25
C ALA A 153 -9.88 6.92 8.83
N ALA A 154 -8.65 6.43 8.65
CA ALA A 154 -8.01 6.31 7.34
C ALA A 154 -8.72 5.25 6.47
N GLU A 155 -9.06 4.09 7.04
CA GLU A 155 -9.82 3.03 6.37
C GLU A 155 -11.23 3.50 5.97
N GLU A 156 -11.92 4.23 6.86
CA GLU A 156 -13.25 4.79 6.59
C GLU A 156 -13.24 5.76 5.40
N ARG A 157 -12.23 6.65 5.31
CA ARG A 157 -12.09 7.56 4.18
C ARG A 157 -11.94 6.84 2.84
N VAL A 158 -11.16 5.76 2.79
CA VAL A 158 -11.01 4.94 1.57
C VAL A 158 -12.35 4.25 1.25
N ALA A 159 -13.01 3.67 2.25
CA ALA A 159 -14.29 2.99 2.05
C ALA A 159 -15.39 3.95 1.56
N GLU A 160 -15.42 5.19 2.05
CA GLU A 160 -16.31 6.24 1.55
C GLU A 160 -15.98 6.61 0.10
N LYS A 161 -14.70 6.83 -0.23
CA LYS A 161 -14.25 7.13 -1.60
C LYS A 161 -14.69 6.05 -2.59
N GLU A 162 -14.57 4.77 -2.22
CA GLU A 162 -15.03 3.64 -3.03
C GLU A 162 -16.55 3.58 -3.21
N LYS A 163 -17.34 3.87 -2.16
CA LYS A 163 -18.80 3.95 -2.27
C LYS A 163 -19.23 5.03 -3.26
N PHE A 164 -18.61 6.21 -3.19
CA PHE A 164 -18.88 7.29 -4.14
C PHE A 164 -18.52 6.89 -5.57
N ARG A 165 -17.38 6.23 -5.78
CA ARG A 165 -16.96 5.74 -7.10
C ARG A 165 -17.96 4.74 -7.69
N GLY A 166 -18.44 3.79 -6.88
CA GLY A 166 -19.45 2.81 -7.29
C GLY A 166 -20.80 3.43 -7.65
N SER A 167 -21.21 4.52 -6.99
CA SER A 167 -22.46 5.24 -7.30
C SER A 167 -22.42 5.99 -8.63
N LEU A 168 -21.27 6.58 -8.99
CA LEU A 168 -21.09 7.30 -10.25
C LEU A 168 -21.03 6.37 -11.47
N THR A 169 -20.58 5.13 -11.29
CA THR A 169 -20.60 4.13 -12.36
C THR A 169 -22.01 3.59 -12.63
N SER A 170 -22.87 3.49 -11.61
CA SER A 170 -24.25 3.00 -11.79
C SER A 170 -25.21 4.01 -12.42
N GLU A 171 -24.93 5.31 -12.35
CA GLU A 171 -25.79 6.36 -12.95
C GLU A 171 -25.53 6.57 -14.45
N ASN A 172 -24.45 6.00 -15.02
CA ASN A 172 -24.11 6.13 -16.44
C ASN A 172 -24.54 4.93 -17.28
N ASP A 173 -25.27 3.97 -16.70
CA ASP A 173 -25.73 2.73 -17.35
C ASP A 173 -27.20 2.78 -17.83
N ASP A 174 -27.89 3.93 -17.74
CA ASP A 174 -29.26 4.18 -18.25
C ASP A 174 -29.28 5.13 -19.47
#